data_AF-A0A938TRI3-F1
#
_entry.id   AF-A0A938TRI3-F1
#
_cell.length_a   1.000
_cell.length_b   1.000
_cell.length_c   1.000
_cell.angle_alpha   90.00
_cell.angle_beta   90.00
_cell.angle_gamma   90.00
#
_symmetry.space_group_name_H-M   'P 1'
#
loop_
_entity.id
_entity.type
_entity.pdbx_description
1 polymer ?
#
loop_
_entity_poly.entity_id
_entity_poly.type
_entity_poly.pdbx_seq_one_letter_code
_entity_poly.pdbx_strand_id
1 'polypeptide(L)' 'MTDIQTNFFNDLLTMEELLSLLKGQYSKHTIYRWTQKEGMPYLKLKGKLWFSKNAIAVWFQEGVE' A
#
# COMPACT_ATOMS: atom_id res chain seq x y z
N MET A 1 -6.22 25.31 -7.28
CA MET A 1 -4.91 24.66 -7.03
C MET A 1 -4.93 23.79 -5.75
N THR A 2 -6.07 23.17 -5.43
CA THR A 2 -6.30 22.42 -4.17
C THR A 2 -6.67 20.96 -4.41
N ASP A 3 -6.95 20.56 -5.65
CA ASP A 3 -7.48 19.24 -5.98
C ASP A 3 -6.41 18.14 -6.08
N ILE A 4 -5.19 18.47 -6.49
CA ILE A 4 -4.14 17.47 -6.72
C ILE A 4 -3.57 16.92 -5.40
N GLN A 5 -3.34 17.79 -4.40
CA GLN A 5 -2.81 17.33 -3.10
C GLN A 5 -3.86 16.53 -2.30
N THR A 6 -5.14 16.91 -2.41
CA THR A 6 -6.24 16.22 -1.73
C THR A 6 -6.42 14.80 -2.29
N ASN A 7 -6.31 14.64 -3.62
CA ASN A 7 -6.38 13.32 -4.26
C ASN A 7 -5.18 12.42 -3.92
N PHE A 8 -3.98 13.00 -3.77
CA PHE A 8 -2.78 12.23 -3.44
C PHE A 8 -2.89 11.55 -2.06
N PHE A 9 -3.35 12.27 -1.03
CA PHE A 9 -3.50 11.68 0.31
C PHE A 9 -4.71 10.75 0.42
N ASN A 10 -5.79 10.98 -0.33
CA ASN A 10 -6.93 10.05 -0.39
C ASN A 10 -6.58 8.68 -0.99
N ASP A 11 -5.48 8.62 -1.75
CA ASP A 11 -4.99 7.40 -2.39
C ASP A 11 -4.00 6.61 -1.53
N LEU A 12 -3.53 7.18 -0.42
CA LEU A 12 -2.59 6.51 0.48
C LEU A 12 -3.33 5.75 1.58
N LEU A 13 -2.95 4.48 1.75
CA LEU A 13 -3.40 3.60 2.81
C LEU A 13 -2.29 3.45 3.85
N THR A 14 -2.67 3.38 5.11
CA THR A 14 -1.84 2.81 6.17
C THR A 14 -1.87 1.28 6.09
N MET A 15 -0.95 0.64 6.84
CA MET A 15 -0.93 -0.82 6.99
C MET A 15 -2.30 -1.39 7.43
N GLU A 16 -3.01 -0.73 8.34
CA GLU A 16 -4.27 -1.24 8.88
C GLU A 16 -5.43 -1.09 7.89
N GLU A 17 -5.45 0.01 7.13
CA GLU A 17 -6.44 0.21 6.08
C GLU A 17 -6.22 -0.75 4.91
N LEU A 18 -4.96 -1.01 4.52
CA LEU A 18 -4.64 -2.00 3.51
C LEU A 18 -5.11 -3.41 3.93
N LEU A 19 -4.86 -3.81 5.18
CA LEU A 19 -5.33 -5.09 5.70
C LEU A 19 -6.86 -5.19 5.72
N SER A 20 -7.53 -4.09 6.08
CA SER A 20 -8.99 -4.00 6.06
C SER A 20 -9.54 -4.13 4.64
N LEU A 21 -8.89 -3.50 3.65
CA LEU A 21 -9.24 -3.58 2.23
C LEU A 21 -9.06 -5.00 1.68
N LEU A 22 -7.99 -5.68 2.08
CA LEU A 22 -7.73 -7.08 1.77
C LEU A 22 -8.56 -8.04 2.63
N LYS A 23 -9.57 -7.53 3.36
CA LYS A 23 -10.50 -8.30 4.21
C LYS A 23 -9.80 -9.23 5.20
N GLY A 24 -8.61 -8.85 5.68
CA GLY A 24 -7.82 -9.66 6.60
C GLY A 24 -7.28 -10.97 6.03
N GLN A 25 -7.28 -11.16 4.70
CA GLN A 25 -6.74 -12.36 4.06
C GLN A 25 -5.24 -12.56 4.32
N TYR A 26 -4.52 -11.47 4.63
CA TYR A 26 -3.08 -11.46 4.84
C TYR A 26 -2.75 -10.89 6.21
N SER A 27 -1.59 -11.28 6.74
CA SER A 27 -1.08 -10.75 8.01
C SER A 27 -0.23 -9.50 7.79
N LYS A 28 -0.05 -8.67 8.84
CA LYS A 28 0.96 -7.58 8.83
C LYS A 28 2.33 -8.08 8.39
N HIS A 29 2.74 -9.26 8.84
CA HIS A 29 4.02 -9.87 8.49
C HIS A 29 4.13 -10.20 6.99
N THR A 30 3.04 -10.69 6.39
CA THR A 30 2.96 -10.97 4.95
C THR A 30 3.15 -9.68 4.15
N ILE A 31 2.44 -8.61 4.49
CA ILE A 31 2.60 -7.31 3.82
C ILE A 31 4.03 -6.79 4.00
N TYR A 32 4.61 -6.91 5.20
CA TYR A 32 6.01 -6.55 5.43
C TYR A 32 6.96 -7.33 4.51
N ARG A 33 6.78 -8.65 4.39
CA ARG A 33 7.58 -9.46 3.47
C ARG A 33 7.45 -8.95 2.04
N TRP A 34 6.25 -8.63 1.58
CA TRP A 34 6.05 -8.09 0.23
C TRP A 34 6.83 -6.79 0.00
N THR A 35 6.82 -5.88 0.97
CA THR A 35 7.59 -4.62 0.85
C THR A 35 9.11 -4.81 0.86
N GLN A 36 9.61 -5.85 1.52
CA GLN A 36 11.06 -6.05 1.72
C GLN A 36 11.68 -7.02 0.71
N LYS A 37 10.91 -8.00 0.23
CA LYS A 37 11.40 -9.10 -0.60
C LYS A 37 10.78 -9.14 -1.99
N GLU A 38 9.47 -8.88 -2.09
CA GLU A 38 8.72 -9.00 -3.35
C GLU A 38 8.56 -7.66 -4.09
N GLY A 39 9.24 -6.60 -3.62
CA GLY A 39 9.25 -5.30 -4.29
C GLY A 39 7.92 -4.52 -4.26
N MET A 40 6.99 -4.88 -3.37
CA MET A 40 5.69 -4.19 -3.28
C MET A 40 5.90 -2.68 -3.02
N PRO A 41 5.27 -1.80 -3.81
CA PRO A 41 5.51 -0.36 -3.72
C PRO A 41 4.98 0.22 -2.40
N TYR A 42 5.81 1.04 -1.75
CA TYR A 42 5.46 1.74 -0.52
C TYR A 42 6.18 3.08 -0.41
N LEU A 43 5.63 3.96 0.43
CA LEU A 43 6.24 5.21 0.85
C LEU A 43 6.53 5.16 2.35
N LYS A 44 7.68 5.68 2.76
CA LYS A 44 8.05 5.78 4.19
C LYS A 44 7.92 7.24 4.63
N LEU A 45 6.89 7.54 5.41
CA LEU A 45 6.61 8.88 5.92
C LEU A 45 6.66 8.87 7.45
N LYS A 46 7.55 9.66 8.05
CA LYS A 46 7.75 9.75 9.51
C LYS A 46 7.88 8.38 10.19
N GLY A 47 8.59 7.45 9.56
CA GLY A 47 8.82 6.10 10.09
C GLY A 47 7.65 5.11 9.89
N LYS A 48 6.53 5.55 9.33
CA LYS A 48 5.38 4.68 8.99
C LYS A 48 5.36 4.33 7.51
N LEU A 49 4.90 3.13 7.20
CA LEU A 49 4.67 2.67 5.82
C LEU A 49 3.30 3.14 5.33
N TRP A 50 3.29 3.68 4.12
CA TRP A 50 2.12 4.14 3.40
C TRP A 50 2.09 3.52 2.01
N PHE A 51 0.88 3.33 1.51
CA PHE A 51 0.59 2.39 0.44
C PHE A 51 -0.35 3.06 -0.57
N SER A 52 0.13 3.44 -1.75
CA SER A 52 -0.78 3.97 -2.79
C SER A 52 -1.67 2.85 -3.32
N LYS A 53 -2.99 3.07 -3.32
CA LYS A 53 -3.97 2.11 -3.84
C LYS A 53 -3.66 1.77 -5.29
N ASN A 54 -3.39 2.77 -6.12
CA ASN A 54 -3.11 2.54 -7.54
C ASN A 54 -1.84 1.72 -7.76
N ALA A 55 -0.74 2.07 -7.09
CA ALA A 55 0.53 1.35 -7.25
C ALA A 55 0.41 -0.12 -6.81
N ILE A 56 -0.32 -0.36 -5.71
CA ILE A 56 -0.53 -1.72 -5.20
C ILE A 56 -1.49 -2.51 -6.09
N ALA A 57 -2.54 -1.87 -6.61
CA ALA A 57 -3.46 -2.52 -7.54
C ALA A 57 -2.72 -2.99 -8.80
N VAL A 58 -1.84 -2.15 -9.36
CA VAL A 58 -0.98 -2.52 -10.49
C VAL A 58 -0.05 -3.68 -10.11
N TRP A 59 0.65 -3.58 -8.97
CA TRP A 59 1.53 -4.67 -8.50
C TRP A 59 0.80 -6.00 -8.32
N PHE A 60 -0.42 -6.00 -7.80
CA PHE A 60 -1.24 -7.22 -7.71
C PHE A 60 -1.65 -7.77 -9.09
N GLN A 61 -1.90 -6.90 -10.07
CA GLN A 61 -2.25 -7.30 -11.44
C GLN A 61 -1.05 -7.88 -12.19
N GLU A 62 0.15 -7.37 -11.92
CA GLU A 62 1.41 -7.86 -12.51
C GLU A 62 1.82 -9.25 -11.99
N GLY A 63 1.16 -9.73 -10.93
CA GLY A 63 1.33 -11.07 -10.40
C GLY A 63 2.37 -11.09 -9.28
N VAL A 64 1.92 -11.48 -8.09
CA VAL A 64 2.79 -11.92 -7.00
C VAL A 64 3.19 -13.36 -7.34
N GLU A 65 4.21 -13.55 -8.17
CA GLU A 65 4.74 -14.88 -8.52
C GLU A 65 5.28 -15.63 -7.29
#